data_AF-A0A1Y4NYB1-F1
#
_entry.id   AF-A0A1Y4NYB1-F1
#
_cell.length_a   1.000
_cell.length_b   1.000
_cell.length_c   1.000
_cell.angle_alpha   90.00
_cell.angle_beta   90.00
_cell.angle_gamma   90.00
#
_symmetry.space_group_name_H-M   'P 1'
#
loop_
_entity.id
_entity.type
_entity.pdbx_description
1 polymer ?
#
loop_
_entity_poly.entity_id
_entity_poly.type
_entity_poly.pdbx_seq_one_letter_code
_entity_poly.pdbx_strand_id
1 'polypeptide(L)'
;MLMRIIDEMKRSIDNECFIAALMLALSIPDICGKAEYPDTEKIAVRYIKWYDTYVGKYEKPLDPYGSDMPYSSGELIYNLRNSMFHQGTPNIDAGKVKEERCKVDEFRLTISDVADGGTSCVSYGQGLKVQKRVLEVNIVNLCSKLSAAAKTYYSTNRHKFDFFNYELRDIRFSYSSLFEYKSE
;
A
#
# COMPACT_ATOMS: atom_id res chain seq x y z
N MET A 1 11.78 2.35 -12.93
CA MET A 1 11.61 2.40 -11.47
C MET A 1 10.41 1.61 -10.95
N LEU A 2 9.16 2.04 -11.20
CA LEU A 2 7.97 1.43 -10.58
C LEU A 2 7.88 -0.09 -10.74
N MET A 3 8.08 -0.61 -11.95
CA MET A 3 8.06 -2.06 -12.21
C MET A 3 9.15 -2.82 -11.43
N ARG A 4 10.31 -2.19 -11.19
CA ARG A 4 11.41 -2.78 -10.43
C ARG A 4 11.09 -2.82 -8.93
N ILE A 5 10.48 -1.76 -8.40
CA ILE A 5 9.94 -1.74 -7.01
C ILE A 5 8.95 -2.88 -6.81
N ILE A 6 8.04 -3.09 -7.78
CA ILE A 6 7.05 -4.16 -7.69
C ILE A 6 7.71 -5.55 -7.76
N ASP A 7 8.75 -5.71 -8.56
CA ASP A 7 9.54 -6.95 -8.63
C ASP A 7 10.29 -7.23 -7.31
N GLU A 8 10.98 -6.23 -6.77
CA GLU A 8 11.69 -6.31 -5.49
C GLU A 8 10.72 -6.58 -4.32
N MET A 9 9.52 -5.99 -4.36
CA MET A 9 8.46 -6.25 -3.38
C MET A 9 8.01 -7.71 -3.42
N LYS A 10 7.82 -8.28 -4.62
CA LYS A 10 7.48 -9.70 -4.78
C LYS A 10 8.58 -10.60 -4.23
N ARG A 11 9.83 -10.34 -4.63
CA ARG A 11 10.99 -11.08 -4.11
C ARG A 11 11.10 -10.96 -2.60
N SER A 12 10.73 -9.82 -2.02
CA SER A 12 10.70 -9.64 -0.57
C SER A 12 9.64 -10.53 0.08
N ILE A 13 8.45 -10.66 -0.49
CA ILE A 13 7.42 -11.61 -0.02
C ILE A 13 7.91 -13.05 -0.14
N ASP A 14 8.48 -13.42 -1.28
CA ASP A 14 8.98 -14.78 -1.56
C ASP A 14 10.12 -15.19 -0.61
N ASN A 15 10.84 -14.21 -0.03
CA ASN A 15 11.91 -14.41 0.94
C ASN A 15 11.50 -13.99 2.37
N GLU A 16 10.20 -13.94 2.67
CA GLU A 16 9.64 -13.65 4.01
C GLU A 16 10.07 -12.29 4.61
N CYS A 17 10.56 -11.38 3.78
CA CYS A 17 10.94 -10.01 4.13
C CYS A 17 9.70 -9.09 4.13
N PHE A 18 8.68 -9.43 4.91
CA PHE A 18 7.35 -8.80 4.85
C PHE A 18 7.34 -7.30 5.17
N ILE A 19 8.18 -6.85 6.11
CA ILE A 19 8.28 -5.42 6.43
C ILE A 19 8.92 -4.63 5.27
N ALA A 20 9.93 -5.21 4.60
CA ALA A 20 10.51 -4.60 3.41
C ALA A 20 9.47 -4.54 2.27
N ALA A 21 8.73 -5.62 2.06
CA ALA A 21 7.63 -5.65 1.09
C ALA A 21 6.57 -4.57 1.39
N LEU A 22 6.16 -4.44 2.66
CA LEU A 22 5.20 -3.41 3.08
C LEU A 22 5.72 -1.99 2.81
N MET A 23 6.97 -1.70 3.15
CA MET A 23 7.59 -0.39 2.87
C MET A 23 7.62 -0.09 1.37
N LEU A 24 7.99 -1.07 0.53
CA LEU A 24 7.96 -0.91 -0.92
C LEU A 24 6.53 -0.67 -1.43
N ALA A 25 5.56 -1.44 -0.93
CA ALA A 25 4.16 -1.31 -1.29
C ALA A 25 3.60 0.07 -0.94
N LEU A 26 3.87 0.57 0.28
CA LEU A 26 3.39 1.87 0.74
C LEU A 26 3.95 3.05 -0.06
N SER A 27 5.05 2.87 -0.80
CA SER A 27 5.60 3.88 -1.73
C SER A 27 4.86 3.95 -3.08
N ILE A 28 4.09 2.91 -3.44
CA ILE A 28 3.44 2.81 -4.75
C ILE A 28 2.44 3.96 -4.98
N PRO A 29 1.52 4.29 -4.04
CA PRO A 29 0.60 5.40 -4.24
C PRO A 29 1.29 6.76 -4.30
N ASP A 30 2.46 6.94 -3.68
CA ASP A 30 3.26 8.17 -3.85
C ASP A 30 3.74 8.34 -5.28
N ILE A 31 4.29 7.27 -5.86
CA ILE A 31 4.83 7.26 -7.22
C ILE A 31 3.71 7.45 -8.24
N CYS A 32 2.62 6.68 -8.11
CA CYS A 32 1.51 6.75 -9.05
C CYS A 32 0.67 8.03 -8.87
N GLY A 33 0.53 8.52 -7.63
CA GLY A 33 -0.09 9.81 -7.36
C GLY A 33 0.70 10.97 -7.95
N LYS A 34 2.04 10.93 -7.95
CA LYS A 34 2.87 11.93 -8.65
C LYS A 34 2.65 11.91 -10.16
N ALA A 35 2.52 10.73 -10.76
CA ALA A 35 2.24 10.59 -12.19
C ALA A 35 0.83 11.10 -12.55
N GLU A 36 -0.17 10.77 -11.75
CA GLU A 36 -1.57 11.13 -12.04
C GLU A 36 -1.88 12.60 -11.74
N TYR A 37 -1.27 13.15 -10.70
CA TYR A 37 -1.55 14.49 -10.19
C TYR A 37 -0.26 15.31 -10.02
N PRO A 38 0.48 15.59 -11.12
CA PRO A 38 1.77 16.27 -11.06
C PRO A 38 1.67 17.70 -10.48
N ASP A 39 0.57 18.40 -10.76
CA ASP A 39 0.33 19.78 -10.29
C ASP A 39 -0.15 19.86 -8.83
N THR A 40 -0.42 18.72 -8.20
CA THR A 40 -0.82 18.69 -6.79
C THR A 40 0.42 18.68 -5.89
N GLU A 41 0.75 19.85 -5.34
CA GLU A 41 1.91 20.03 -4.46
C GLU A 41 1.87 19.11 -3.23
N LYS A 42 0.69 19.00 -2.60
CA LYS A 42 0.52 18.23 -1.37
C LYS A 42 0.58 16.73 -1.64
N ILE A 43 1.66 16.10 -1.17
CA ILE A 43 1.90 14.65 -1.28
C ILE A 43 0.71 13.83 -0.76
N ALA A 44 0.19 14.20 0.41
CA ALA A 44 -0.96 13.56 1.03
C ALA A 44 -2.18 13.51 0.08
N VAL A 45 -2.46 14.62 -0.60
CA VAL A 45 -3.65 14.74 -1.46
C VAL A 45 -3.53 13.80 -2.66
N ARG A 46 -2.40 13.80 -3.35
CA ARG A 46 -2.19 12.91 -4.51
C ARG A 46 -2.13 11.44 -4.11
N TYR A 47 -1.53 11.12 -2.97
CA TYR A 47 -1.47 9.76 -2.43
C TYR A 47 -2.87 9.21 -2.16
N ILE A 48 -3.63 9.92 -1.32
CA ILE A 48 -4.97 9.52 -0.88
C ILE A 48 -5.89 9.39 -2.08
N LYS A 49 -5.88 10.39 -2.97
CA LYS A 49 -6.72 10.40 -4.16
C LYS A 49 -6.42 9.24 -5.11
N TRP A 50 -5.13 8.94 -5.35
CA TRP A 50 -4.77 7.79 -6.18
C TRP A 50 -5.21 6.49 -5.52
N TYR A 51 -4.89 6.29 -4.24
CA TYR A 51 -5.28 5.08 -3.51
C TYR A 51 -6.80 4.87 -3.55
N ASP A 52 -7.60 5.89 -3.19
CA ASP A 52 -9.06 5.77 -3.14
C ASP A 52 -9.65 5.43 -4.51
N THR A 53 -9.09 5.99 -5.58
CA THR A 53 -9.56 5.79 -6.97
C THR A 53 -9.28 4.38 -7.48
N TYR A 54 -8.08 3.84 -7.21
CA TYR A 54 -7.60 2.61 -7.83
C TYR A 54 -7.68 1.38 -6.91
N VAL A 55 -7.75 1.59 -5.59
CA VAL A 55 -7.75 0.52 -4.57
C VAL A 55 -8.90 0.71 -3.57
N GLY A 56 -8.94 1.85 -2.86
CA GLY A 56 -9.83 2.08 -1.72
C GLY A 56 -11.33 1.96 -2.05
N LYS A 57 -11.75 2.23 -3.29
CA LYS A 57 -13.14 2.02 -3.73
C LYS A 57 -13.64 0.58 -3.59
N TYR A 58 -12.73 -0.41 -3.58
CA TYR A 58 -13.05 -1.82 -3.38
C TYR A 58 -12.94 -2.25 -1.91
N GLU A 59 -12.24 -1.46 -1.09
CA GLU A 59 -12.09 -1.71 0.35
C GLU A 59 -13.27 -1.15 1.15
N LYS A 60 -13.89 -0.08 0.64
CA LYS A 60 -15.01 0.61 1.28
C LYS A 60 -16.24 -0.29 1.33
N PRO A 61 -16.77 -0.65 2.52
CA PRO A 61 -18.05 -1.33 2.64
C PRO A 61 -19.15 -0.47 2.02
N LEU A 62 -19.92 -1.06 1.10
CA LEU A 62 -21.01 -0.42 0.38
C LEU A 62 -22.38 -0.67 1.02
N ASP A 63 -22.46 -1.64 1.92
CA ASP A 63 -23.71 -2.03 2.56
C ASP A 63 -24.07 -1.06 3.71
N PRO A 64 -25.37 -0.86 3.99
CA PRO A 64 -25.82 0.05 5.04
C PRO A 64 -25.43 -0.39 6.46
N TYR A 65 -25.12 -1.67 6.68
CA TYR A 65 -24.69 -2.21 7.97
C TYR A 65 -23.17 -2.02 8.19
N GLY A 66 -22.41 -1.71 7.14
CA GLY A 66 -20.97 -1.38 7.19
C GLY A 66 -20.66 0.11 7.42
N SER A 67 -21.66 0.92 7.78
CA SER A 67 -21.49 2.38 7.93
C SER A 67 -20.50 2.77 9.03
N ASP A 68 -20.44 2.02 10.14
CA ASP A 68 -19.47 2.21 11.22
C ASP A 68 -18.16 1.43 11.04
N MET A 69 -18.15 0.47 10.11
CA MET A 69 -17.07 -0.49 9.94
C MET A 69 -15.81 0.21 9.42
N PRO A 70 -14.66 0.09 10.10
CA PRO A 70 -13.42 0.62 9.59
C PRO A 70 -13.00 -0.13 8.33
N TYR A 71 -12.22 0.52 7.50
CA TYR A 71 -11.65 -0.06 6.30
C TYR A 71 -10.34 0.63 5.97
N SER A 72 -9.56 0.03 5.07
CA SER A 72 -8.26 0.52 4.62
C SER A 72 -8.41 1.72 3.66
N SER A 73 -8.96 2.85 4.14
CA SER A 73 -9.11 4.07 3.35
C SER A 73 -7.75 4.66 2.95
N GLY A 74 -7.71 5.49 1.89
CA GLY A 74 -6.47 6.13 1.45
C GLY A 74 -5.84 7.00 2.53
N GLU A 75 -6.65 7.64 3.37
CA GLU A 75 -6.17 8.42 4.52
C GLU A 75 -5.52 7.53 5.60
N LEU A 76 -6.14 6.38 5.91
CA LEU A 76 -5.59 5.42 6.87
C LEU A 76 -4.28 4.81 6.36
N ILE A 77 -4.21 4.44 5.08
CA ILE A 77 -2.99 3.89 4.49
C ILE A 77 -1.89 4.95 4.34
N TYR A 78 -2.25 6.21 4.04
CA TYR A 78 -1.29 7.33 4.06
C TYR A 78 -0.75 7.58 5.47
N ASN A 79 -1.60 7.45 6.50
CA ASN A 79 -1.19 7.53 7.90
C ASN A 79 -0.18 6.41 8.24
N LEU A 80 -0.51 5.15 7.92
CA LEU A 80 0.38 4.00 8.09
C LEU A 80 1.74 4.23 7.41
N ARG A 81 1.72 4.73 6.17
CA ARG A 81 2.93 5.09 5.40
C ARG A 81 3.79 6.11 6.14
N ASN A 82 3.20 7.16 6.72
CA ASN A 82 3.96 8.16 7.47
C ASN A 82 4.54 7.60 8.78
N SER A 83 3.76 6.83 9.53
CA SER A 83 4.24 6.16 10.75
C SER A 83 5.40 5.21 10.43
N MET A 84 5.28 4.44 9.35
CA MET A 84 6.33 3.53 8.90
C MET A 84 7.61 4.26 8.49
N PHE A 85 7.52 5.26 7.61
CA PHE A 85 8.72 5.90 7.05
C PHE A 85 9.37 6.93 7.97
N HIS A 86 8.61 7.57 8.86
CA HIS A 86 9.12 8.69 9.66
C HIS A 86 9.21 8.39 11.15
N GLN A 87 8.52 7.35 11.63
CA GLN A 87 8.52 6.98 13.05
C GLN A 87 8.99 5.54 13.28
N GLY A 88 9.17 4.73 12.22
CA GLY A 88 9.62 3.34 12.32
C GLY A 88 8.60 2.42 12.99
N THR A 89 7.31 2.80 13.02
CA THR A 89 6.25 2.00 13.66
C THR A 89 5.06 1.77 12.72
N PRO A 90 4.59 0.52 12.54
CA PRO A 90 3.46 0.17 11.68
C PRO A 90 2.10 0.37 12.38
N ASN A 91 1.84 1.56 12.92
CA ASN A 91 0.59 1.85 13.62
C ASN A 91 -0.15 3.07 13.04
N ILE A 92 -1.45 3.14 13.33
CA ILE A 92 -2.32 4.23 12.93
C ILE A 92 -2.42 5.25 14.06
N ASP A 93 -2.10 6.50 13.74
CA ASP A 93 -2.40 7.65 14.59
C ASP A 93 -3.83 8.13 14.27
N ALA A 94 -4.80 7.65 15.05
CA ALA A 94 -6.22 7.97 14.87
C ALA A 94 -6.51 9.48 14.95
N GLY A 95 -5.68 10.26 15.66
CA GLY A 95 -5.82 11.72 15.74
C GLY A 95 -5.53 12.43 14.41
N LYS A 96 -4.86 11.75 13.48
CA LYS A 96 -4.55 12.24 12.13
C LYS A 96 -5.44 11.66 11.04
N VAL A 97 -6.41 10.81 11.39
CA VAL A 97 -7.44 10.29 10.47
C VAL A 97 -8.70 11.14 10.63
N LYS A 98 -9.26 11.65 9.53
CA LYS A 98 -10.43 12.53 9.54
C LYS A 98 -11.72 11.74 9.45
N GLU A 99 -11.77 10.70 8.62
CA GLU A 99 -12.97 9.88 8.48
C GLU A 99 -13.25 9.12 9.78
N GLU A 100 -14.37 9.43 10.44
CA GLU A 100 -14.66 8.98 11.80
C GLU A 100 -14.65 7.45 11.94
N ARG A 101 -15.24 6.73 10.98
CA ARG A 101 -15.24 5.25 11.00
C ARG A 101 -13.86 4.62 10.78
N CYS A 102 -12.90 5.38 10.25
CA CYS A 102 -11.52 4.93 10.04
C CYS A 102 -10.60 5.30 11.21
N LYS A 103 -11.11 6.00 12.24
CA LYS A 103 -10.39 6.17 13.50
C LYS A 103 -10.48 4.87 14.28
N VAL A 104 -9.42 4.06 14.13
CA VAL A 104 -9.31 2.75 14.76
C VAL A 104 -8.65 2.86 16.13
N ASP A 105 -9.17 2.12 17.10
CA ASP A 105 -8.58 2.01 18.44
C ASP A 105 -7.45 0.98 18.46
N GLU A 106 -7.55 -0.03 17.58
CA GLU A 106 -6.55 -1.08 17.44
C GLU A 106 -6.30 -1.38 15.97
N PHE A 107 -5.03 -1.28 15.56
CA PHE A 107 -4.58 -1.64 14.23
C PHE A 107 -3.66 -2.85 14.31
N ARG A 108 -3.86 -3.82 13.42
CA ARG A 108 -3.07 -5.06 13.36
C ARG A 108 -2.56 -5.28 11.95
N LEU A 109 -1.31 -5.75 11.86
CA LEU A 109 -0.78 -6.32 10.64
C LEU A 109 -0.69 -7.83 10.80
N THR A 110 -1.12 -8.55 9.78
CA THR A 110 -1.02 -10.01 9.71
C THR A 110 -0.28 -10.45 8.46
N ILE A 111 0.22 -11.69 8.50
CA ILE A 111 0.80 -12.38 7.35
C ILE A 111 -0.05 -13.62 7.15
N SER A 112 -0.76 -13.67 6.03
CA SER A 112 -1.69 -14.75 5.68
C SER A 112 -1.73 -14.93 4.15
N ASP A 113 -2.57 -15.84 3.66
CA ASP A 113 -2.78 -16.07 2.23
C ASP A 113 -3.16 -14.78 1.48
N VAL A 114 -2.77 -14.66 0.21
CA VAL A 114 -3.04 -13.46 -0.60
C VAL A 114 -4.54 -13.14 -0.73
N ALA A 115 -5.42 -14.13 -0.63
CA ALA A 115 -6.87 -13.94 -0.67
C ALA A 115 -7.46 -13.41 0.65
N ASP A 116 -6.71 -13.53 1.76
CA ASP A 116 -7.12 -13.03 3.06
C ASP A 116 -6.91 -11.52 3.16
N GLY A 117 -8.01 -10.76 3.20
CA GLY A 117 -7.99 -9.30 3.33
C GLY A 117 -7.66 -8.79 4.73
N GLY A 118 -7.61 -9.67 5.73
CA GLY A 118 -7.66 -9.31 7.14
C GLY A 118 -9.11 -9.14 7.63
N THR A 119 -9.24 -8.58 8.83
CA THR A 119 -10.51 -8.48 9.54
C THR A 119 -10.86 -7.04 9.90
N SER A 120 -12.15 -6.73 9.90
CA SER A 120 -12.66 -5.44 10.37
C SER A 120 -13.77 -5.68 11.38
N CYS A 121 -13.71 -4.95 12.50
CA CYS A 121 -14.62 -5.16 13.62
C CYS A 121 -15.01 -3.84 14.29
N VAL A 122 -16.29 -3.75 14.67
CA VAL A 122 -16.85 -2.69 15.51
C VAL A 122 -17.53 -3.33 16.70
N SER A 123 -17.20 -2.85 17.90
CA SER A 123 -17.86 -3.24 19.14
C SER A 123 -18.80 -2.14 19.60
N TYR A 124 -20.01 -2.54 20.00
CA TYR A 124 -21.07 -1.63 20.45
C TYR A 124 -21.35 -1.80 21.93
N GLY A 125 -21.48 -0.69 22.62
CA GLY A 125 -21.90 -0.62 24.02
C GLY A 125 -23.39 -0.41 24.19
N GLN A 126 -23.77 -0.03 25.41
CA GLN A 126 -25.15 0.34 25.74
C GLN A 126 -25.67 1.45 24.82
N GLY A 127 -26.87 1.27 24.27
CA GLY A 127 -27.49 2.22 23.35
C GLY A 127 -26.85 2.27 21.96
N LEU A 128 -26.19 1.19 21.51
CA LEU A 128 -25.55 1.07 20.19
C LEU A 128 -24.47 2.13 19.91
N LYS A 129 -23.84 2.64 20.96
CA LYS A 129 -22.68 3.53 20.82
C LYS A 129 -21.45 2.72 20.48
N VAL A 130 -20.71 3.13 19.46
CA VAL A 130 -19.40 2.54 19.12
C VAL A 130 -18.45 2.72 20.31
N GLN A 131 -17.90 1.61 20.79
CA GLN A 131 -16.92 1.58 21.87
C GLN A 131 -15.50 1.29 21.37
N LYS A 132 -15.39 0.47 20.32
CA LYS A 132 -14.09 0.05 19.79
C LYS A 132 -14.18 -0.25 18.31
N ARG A 133 -13.18 0.18 17.55
CA ARG A 133 -12.92 -0.17 16.16
C ARG A 133 -11.58 -0.88 16.05
N VAL A 134 -11.57 -2.05 15.43
CA VAL A 134 -10.37 -2.84 15.15
C VAL A 134 -10.26 -3.03 13.65
N LEU A 135 -9.09 -2.75 13.10
CA LEU A 135 -8.77 -3.04 11.70
C LEU A 135 -7.49 -3.84 11.63
N GLU A 136 -7.58 -4.99 10.98
CA GLU A 136 -6.48 -5.86 10.67
C GLU A 136 -6.26 -5.88 9.16
N VAL A 137 -5.01 -5.70 8.74
CA VAL A 137 -4.61 -5.68 7.34
C VAL A 137 -3.55 -6.74 7.11
N ASN A 138 -3.82 -7.67 6.21
CA ASN A 138 -2.82 -8.64 5.75
C ASN A 138 -1.81 -7.96 4.82
N ILE A 139 -0.53 -8.06 5.17
CA ILE A 139 0.58 -7.46 4.40
C ILE A 139 0.62 -8.02 2.97
N VAL A 140 0.47 -9.34 2.80
CA VAL A 140 0.58 -9.99 1.49
C VAL A 140 -0.54 -9.53 0.56
N ASN A 141 -1.76 -9.46 1.09
CA ASN A 141 -2.93 -8.97 0.37
C ASN A 141 -2.79 -7.50 -0.02
N LEU A 142 -2.37 -6.62 0.91
CA LEU A 142 -2.16 -5.20 0.62
C LEU A 142 -1.10 -4.99 -0.46
N CYS A 143 0.04 -5.69 -0.36
CA CYS A 143 1.11 -5.64 -1.37
C CYS A 143 0.58 -6.09 -2.74
N SER A 144 -0.17 -7.19 -2.78
CA SER A 144 -0.77 -7.72 -4.00
C SER A 144 -1.72 -6.70 -4.65
N LYS A 145 -2.66 -6.14 -3.89
CA LYS A 145 -3.62 -5.12 -4.35
C LYS A 145 -2.92 -3.88 -4.92
N LEU A 146 -1.98 -3.31 -4.17
CA LEU A 146 -1.23 -2.12 -4.58
C LEU A 146 -0.42 -2.38 -5.86
N SER A 147 0.25 -3.54 -5.95
CA SER A 147 1.03 -3.88 -7.13
C SER A 147 0.18 -4.18 -8.36
N ALA A 148 -0.98 -4.83 -8.20
CA ALA A 148 -1.90 -5.08 -9.29
C ALA A 148 -2.48 -3.76 -9.84
N ALA A 149 -2.96 -2.89 -8.96
CA ALA A 149 -3.46 -1.57 -9.34
C ALA A 149 -2.39 -0.73 -10.06
N ALA A 150 -1.17 -0.71 -9.53
CA ALA A 150 -0.07 0.03 -10.13
C ALA A 150 0.40 -0.52 -11.48
N LYS A 151 0.45 -1.85 -11.65
CA LYS A 151 0.76 -2.46 -12.96
C LYS A 151 -0.26 -2.07 -14.01
N THR A 152 -1.54 -2.19 -13.69
CA THR A 152 -2.63 -1.82 -14.60
C THR A 152 -2.54 -0.33 -14.95
N TYR A 153 -2.42 0.53 -13.94
CA TYR A 153 -2.29 1.97 -14.13
C TYR A 153 -1.06 2.34 -14.98
N TYR A 154 0.11 1.78 -14.67
CA TYR A 154 1.35 2.03 -15.40
C TYR A 154 1.25 1.58 -16.87
N SER A 155 0.63 0.43 -17.14
CA SER A 155 0.53 -0.12 -18.50
C SER A 155 -0.20 0.82 -19.47
N THR A 156 -1.20 1.56 -18.98
CA THR A 156 -2.03 2.49 -19.78
C THR A 156 -1.56 3.94 -19.67
N ASN A 157 -0.70 4.28 -18.70
CA ASN A 157 -0.28 5.66 -18.41
C ASN A 157 1.24 5.86 -18.44
N ARG A 158 2.02 5.03 -19.16
CA ARG A 158 3.49 5.09 -19.17
C ARG A 158 4.06 6.49 -19.41
N HIS A 159 3.43 7.28 -20.28
CA HIS A 159 3.84 8.63 -20.62
C HIS A 159 3.80 9.61 -19.43
N LYS A 160 3.01 9.35 -18.39
CA LYS A 160 2.92 10.18 -17.17
C LYS A 160 4.08 9.98 -16.18
N PHE A 161 4.98 9.05 -16.47
CA PHE A 161 6.11 8.68 -15.60
C PHE A 161 7.45 9.21 -16.13
N ASP A 162 7.41 10.33 -16.84
CA ASP A 162 8.57 11.03 -17.42
C ASP A 162 9.55 11.59 -16.36
N PHE A 163 9.10 11.76 -15.12
CA PHE A 163 9.92 12.21 -14.00
C PHE A 163 10.96 11.18 -13.51
N PHE A 164 10.99 9.96 -14.06
CA PHE A 164 12.07 9.01 -13.77
C PHE A 164 13.34 9.41 -14.52
N ASN A 165 14.21 10.18 -13.87
CA ASN A 165 15.48 10.61 -14.42
C ASN A 165 16.66 10.08 -13.58
N TYR A 166 17.05 8.82 -13.83
CA TYR A 166 18.19 8.20 -13.15
C TYR A 166 18.77 7.05 -13.99
N GLU A 167 20.02 6.70 -13.71
CA GLU A 167 20.68 5.52 -14.23
C GLU A 167 21.12 4.62 -13.06
N LEU A 168 20.83 3.32 -13.16
CA LEU A 168 21.31 2.33 -12.20
C LEU A 168 22.25 1.35 -12.90
N ARG A 169 23.54 1.43 -12.61
CA ARG A 169 24.57 0.53 -13.14
C ARG A 169 24.93 -0.54 -12.11
N ASP A 170 24.76 -1.80 -12.48
CA ASP A 170 25.35 -2.91 -11.73
C ASP A 170 26.71 -3.25 -12.35
N ILE A 171 27.80 -2.87 -11.66
CA ILE A 171 29.18 -3.06 -12.13
C ILE A 171 29.87 -4.27 -11.48
N ARG A 172 29.12 -5.11 -10.77
CA ARG A 172 29.66 -6.34 -10.18
C ARG A 172 29.86 -7.38 -11.29
N PHE A 173 30.98 -8.09 -11.23
CA PHE A 173 31.17 -9.30 -12.02
C PHE A 173 30.37 -10.43 -11.36
N SER A 174 29.20 -10.79 -11.90
CA SER A 174 28.51 -11.99 -11.40
C SER A 174 29.15 -13.22 -12.02
N TYR A 175 29.54 -14.18 -11.17
CA TYR A 175 30.09 -15.47 -11.62
C TYR A 175 29.12 -16.27 -12.50
N SER A 176 27.83 -15.92 -12.51
CA SER A 176 26.83 -16.50 -13.43
C SER A 176 27.13 -16.24 -14.91
N SER A 177 27.83 -15.15 -15.24
CA SER A 177 28.26 -14.85 -16.62
C SER A 177 29.45 -15.70 -17.11
N LEU A 178 30.14 -16.42 -16.21
CA LEU A 178 31.24 -17.34 -16.56
C LEU A 178 30.76 -18.70 -17.08
N PHE A 179 29.48 -19.03 -16.87
CA PHE A 179 28.91 -20.34 -17.23
C PHE A 179 27.89 -20.26 -18.38
N GLU A 180 27.66 -19.08 -18.96
CA GLU A 180 26.91 -18.95 -20.21
C GLU A 180 27.81 -19.44 -21.36
N TYR A 181 27.74 -20.74 -21.65
CA TYR A 181 28.26 -21.28 -22.90
C TYR A 181 27.55 -20.59 -24.05
N LYS A 182 28.29 -19.83 -24.85
CA LYS A 182 27.83 -19.43 -26.18
C LYS A 182 27.65 -20.70 -26.99
N SER A 183 26.41 -21.10 -27.24
CA SER A 183 26.09 -22.02 -28.33
C SER A 183 26.44 -21.31 -29.64
N GLU A 184 27.43 -21.85 -30.35
CA GLU A 184 27.77 -21.47 -31.74
C GLU A 184 26.60 -21.70 -32.70
#